data_AF-A0AAW2RRB1-F1
#
_entry.id   AF-A0AAW2RRB1-F1
#
_cell.length_a   1.000
_cell.length_b   1.000
_cell.length_c   1.000
_cell.angle_alpha   90.00
_cell.angle_beta   90.00
_cell.angle_gamma   90.00
#
_symmetry.space_group_name_H-M   'P 1'
#
loop_
_entity.id
_entity.type
_entity.pdbx_description
1 polymer ?
#
loop_
_entity_poly.entity_id
_entity_poly.type
_entity_poly.pdbx_seq_one_letter_code
_entity_poly.pdbx_strand_id
1 'polypeptide(L)'
;MGGHPRLTLRGFLSPEICKELEFIHKSCCTVGYRPNVFSTTLPHLIATNSAHLIMPLVPIRERLKEKVEDHFGCEYELFVEFTGLISWCKGASIGWHSDDNRDYLKQRDFAAVCYLNSYGVDFDGGLFHFQDGEPSTVAPIAGDVIIYTADNRNIHSVSEVSEGERITLTLWFSRDASHDEDAKLLKSLSDCFLSSPTHSIASCLPVLASNNMYWFPPEEASRFQSGFDICSARLHVLRFDISTTEECCLSAPVSANFLKLLKEPLYLACGGELLTCEFVNILHALQVVQFYYWKGLQLEPAELKGPSINILPLSELQRQKISCLKALLLKDVQLAETLLGQTTGKSSQRSFDRRAFSAVVSEWEAYTFRLLKEMVMSLPCWRAHQSIFTAFNLE
;
A
#
# COMPACT_ATOMS: atom_id res chain seq x y z
N MET A 1 -23.69 7.20 30.65
CA MET A 1 -23.49 6.63 29.30
C MET A 1 -22.26 5.75 29.38
N GLY A 2 -22.35 4.51 28.90
CA GLY A 2 -21.47 3.40 29.30
C GLY A 2 -19.97 3.61 29.02
N GLY A 3 -19.13 2.93 29.80
CA GLY A 3 -17.67 3.12 29.87
C GLY A 3 -16.85 2.74 28.63
N HIS A 4 -17.46 2.66 27.43
CA HIS A 4 -16.84 2.23 26.18
C HIS A 4 -17.16 3.24 25.06
N PRO A 5 -16.59 4.46 25.08
CA PRO A 5 -16.92 5.48 24.11
C PRO A 5 -16.38 5.11 22.72
N ARG A 6 -17.28 5.13 21.72
CA ARG A 6 -17.04 4.73 20.33
C ARG A 6 -17.86 5.61 19.40
N LEU A 7 -17.34 5.84 18.19
CA LEU A 7 -18.04 6.53 17.11
C LEU A 7 -17.88 5.74 15.81
N THR A 8 -19.00 5.44 15.16
CA THR A 8 -19.02 4.87 13.81
C THR A 8 -19.44 5.95 12.81
N LEU A 9 -18.62 6.20 11.81
CA LEU A 9 -18.91 7.09 10.69
C LEU A 9 -19.15 6.24 9.44
N ARG A 10 -20.34 6.36 8.84
CA ARG A 10 -20.71 5.61 7.63
C ARG A 10 -20.37 6.43 6.37
N GLY A 11 -19.77 5.80 5.37
CA GLY A 11 -19.44 6.44 4.08
C GLY A 11 -18.54 7.67 4.22
N PHE A 12 -17.63 7.67 5.19
CA PHE A 12 -16.74 8.80 5.46
C PHE A 12 -15.71 9.01 4.33
N LEU A 13 -15.22 7.91 3.75
CA LEU A 13 -14.43 7.90 2.51
C LEU A 13 -15.33 7.52 1.34
N SER A 14 -15.11 8.17 0.19
CA SER A 14 -15.77 7.77 -1.05
C SER A 14 -15.18 6.46 -1.57
N PRO A 15 -15.93 5.69 -2.39
CA PRO A 15 -15.40 4.49 -3.03
C PRO A 15 -14.12 4.75 -3.85
N GLU A 16 -14.02 5.93 -4.46
CA GLU A 16 -12.84 6.33 -5.24
C GLU A 16 -11.60 6.50 -4.35
N ILE A 17 -11.74 7.17 -3.20
CA ILE A 17 -10.65 7.31 -2.23
C ILE A 17 -10.24 5.95 -1.68
N CYS A 18 -11.19 5.06 -1.38
CA CYS A 18 -10.88 3.70 -0.95
C CYS A 18 -10.00 2.97 -1.98
N LYS A 19 -10.33 3.07 -3.28
CA LYS A 19 -9.55 2.44 -4.35
C LYS A 19 -8.19 3.08 -4.57
N GLU A 20 -8.07 4.40 -4.43
CA GLU A 20 -6.78 5.12 -4.44
C GLU A 20 -5.85 4.61 -3.32
N LEU A 21 -6.38 4.48 -2.10
CA LEU A 21 -5.60 3.99 -0.96
C LEU A 21 -5.27 2.49 -1.08
N GLU A 22 -6.16 1.67 -1.63
CA GLU A 22 -5.85 0.27 -1.97
C GLU A 22 -4.71 0.20 -3.00
N PHE A 23 -4.74 1.03 -4.04
CA PHE A 23 -3.67 1.13 -5.03
C PHE A 23 -2.34 1.48 -4.36
N ILE A 24 -2.30 2.53 -3.54
CA ILE A 24 -1.07 2.95 -2.84
C ILE A 24 -0.55 1.80 -1.97
N HIS A 25 -1.43 1.14 -1.22
CA HIS A 25 -1.04 0.03 -0.36
C HIS A 25 -0.47 -1.15 -1.16
N LYS A 26 -1.22 -1.67 -2.14
CA LYS A 26 -0.84 -2.85 -2.92
C LYS A 26 0.40 -2.62 -3.78
N SER A 27 0.76 -1.37 -4.05
CA SER A 27 1.96 -1.01 -4.82
C SER A 27 3.20 -0.78 -3.98
N CYS A 28 3.04 -0.44 -2.69
CA CYS A 28 4.12 0.05 -1.84
C CYS A 28 4.20 -0.67 -0.49
N CYS A 29 3.46 -1.76 -0.29
CA CYS A 29 3.49 -2.50 0.98
C CYS A 29 4.81 -3.25 1.17
N THR A 30 5.15 -3.44 2.43
CA THR A 30 6.22 -4.32 2.91
C THR A 30 5.64 -5.38 3.84
N VAL A 31 6.44 -6.40 4.16
CA VAL A 31 6.05 -7.39 5.17
C VAL A 31 5.88 -6.71 6.51
N GLY A 32 4.68 -6.86 7.08
CA GLY A 32 4.31 -6.29 8.36
C GLY A 32 4.88 -7.10 9.53
N TYR A 33 4.77 -6.55 10.74
CA TYR A 33 5.33 -7.15 11.95
C TYR A 33 4.58 -8.43 12.41
N ARG A 34 3.37 -8.67 11.88
CA ARG A 34 2.56 -9.84 12.24
C ARG A 34 2.52 -10.86 11.10
N PRO A 35 2.38 -12.16 11.40
CA PRO A 35 2.16 -13.17 10.37
C PRO A 35 1.02 -12.78 9.44
N ASN A 36 1.22 -12.98 8.14
CA ASN A 36 0.22 -12.71 7.10
C ASN A 36 -0.28 -11.25 7.03
N VAL A 37 0.46 -10.28 7.58
CA VAL A 37 0.11 -8.86 7.51
C VAL A 37 1.11 -8.11 6.65
N PHE A 38 0.63 -7.21 5.78
CA PHE A 38 1.47 -6.25 5.07
C PHE A 38 1.17 -4.82 5.51
N SER A 39 2.16 -3.94 5.40
CA SER A 39 2.06 -2.55 5.83
C SER A 39 2.73 -1.58 4.87
N THR A 40 2.07 -0.45 4.63
CA THR A 40 2.65 0.73 3.99
C THR A 40 2.60 1.88 4.99
N THR A 41 3.77 2.31 5.46
CA THR A 41 3.91 3.45 6.37
C THR A 41 4.35 4.69 5.60
N LEU A 42 4.03 5.88 6.10
CA LEU A 42 4.44 7.13 5.46
C LEU A 42 5.98 7.26 5.37
N PRO A 43 6.78 6.90 6.41
CA PRO A 43 8.23 6.88 6.30
C PRO A 43 8.74 5.93 5.21
N HIS A 44 8.08 4.79 4.98
CA HIS A 44 8.46 3.87 3.91
C HIS A 44 8.26 4.50 2.53
N LEU A 45 7.13 5.19 2.31
CA LEU A 45 6.89 5.93 1.07
C LEU A 45 7.99 6.97 0.80
N ILE A 46 8.46 7.66 1.84
CA ILE A 46 9.58 8.60 1.72
C ILE A 46 10.87 7.87 1.35
N ALA A 47 11.18 6.80 2.06
CA ALA A 47 12.41 6.02 1.86
C ALA A 47 12.50 5.35 0.48
N THR A 48 11.37 5.07 -0.17
CA THR A 48 11.30 4.47 -1.51
C THR A 48 11.06 5.49 -2.62
N ASN A 49 11.32 6.78 -2.36
CA ASN A 49 11.11 7.88 -3.32
C ASN A 49 9.67 7.99 -3.85
N SER A 50 8.70 7.53 -3.07
CA SER A 50 7.27 7.54 -3.35
C SER A 50 6.50 8.50 -2.44
N ALA A 51 7.18 9.52 -1.89
CA ALA A 51 6.65 10.45 -0.89
C ALA A 51 5.39 11.22 -1.37
N HIS A 52 5.28 11.46 -2.68
CA HIS A 52 4.11 12.10 -3.29
C HIS A 52 2.80 11.33 -3.03
N LEU A 53 2.86 10.02 -2.80
CA LEU A 53 1.70 9.19 -2.43
C LEU A 53 1.19 9.44 -1.01
N ILE A 54 1.83 10.32 -0.23
CA ILE A 54 1.30 10.83 1.04
C ILE A 54 0.14 11.81 0.78
N MET A 55 0.13 12.50 -0.36
CA MET A 55 -0.84 13.57 -0.64
C MET A 55 -2.32 13.14 -0.49
N PRO A 56 -2.76 11.97 -1.02
CA PRO A 56 -4.14 11.52 -0.83
C PRO A 56 -4.53 11.24 0.64
N LEU A 57 -3.55 10.99 1.51
CA LEU A 57 -3.76 10.71 2.94
C LEU A 57 -3.91 11.99 3.77
N VAL A 58 -3.33 13.11 3.34
CA VAL A 58 -3.32 14.39 4.08
C VAL A 58 -4.73 14.87 4.48
N PRO A 59 -5.68 15.09 3.54
CA PRO A 59 -7.01 15.57 3.90
C PRO A 59 -7.80 14.54 4.73
N ILE A 60 -7.48 13.26 4.63
CA ILE A 60 -8.11 12.20 5.42
C ILE A 60 -7.62 12.27 6.87
N ARG A 61 -6.32 12.47 7.09
CA ARG A 61 -5.72 12.62 8.43
C ARG A 61 -6.35 13.80 9.19
N GLU A 62 -6.48 14.95 8.52
CA GLU A 62 -7.10 16.14 9.10
C GLU A 62 -8.57 15.90 9.48
N ARG A 63 -9.39 15.46 8.52
CA ARG A 63 -10.82 15.22 8.76
C ARG A 63 -11.06 14.15 9.83
N LEU A 64 -10.20 13.13 9.94
CA LEU A 64 -10.29 12.13 11.00
C LEU A 64 -9.92 12.71 12.35
N LYS A 65 -8.83 13.47 12.43
CA LYS A 65 -8.41 14.16 13.65
C LYS A 65 -9.55 15.03 14.18
N GLU A 66 -10.16 15.86 13.34
CA GLU A 66 -11.32 16.68 13.70
C GLU A 66 -12.47 15.84 14.27
N LYS A 67 -12.82 14.71 13.64
CA LYS A 67 -13.91 13.84 14.12
C LYS A 67 -13.59 13.17 15.46
N VAL A 68 -12.32 12.86 15.73
CA VAL A 68 -11.87 12.32 17.01
C VAL A 68 -11.95 13.42 18.08
N GLU A 69 -11.43 14.60 17.78
CA GLU A 69 -11.47 15.77 18.66
C GLU A 69 -12.90 16.16 19.06
N ASP A 70 -13.79 16.31 18.07
CA ASP A 70 -15.22 16.60 18.26
C ASP A 70 -15.92 15.56 19.16
N HIS A 71 -15.62 14.27 18.95
CA HIS A 71 -16.32 13.19 19.65
C HIS A 71 -15.92 13.07 21.12
N PHE A 72 -14.64 13.30 21.41
CA PHE A 72 -14.08 13.16 22.76
C PHE A 72 -13.94 14.49 23.52
N GLY A 73 -14.31 15.62 22.90
CA GLY A 73 -14.24 16.95 23.51
C GLY A 73 -12.81 17.37 23.83
N CYS A 74 -11.93 17.26 22.84
CA CYS A 74 -10.49 17.51 22.97
C CYS A 74 -9.92 18.27 21.77
N GLU A 75 -10.68 19.25 21.32
CA GLU A 75 -10.37 20.12 20.19
C GLU A 75 -8.98 20.73 20.33
N TYR A 76 -8.18 20.60 19.26
CA TYR A 76 -6.80 21.10 19.16
C TYR A 76 -5.78 20.45 20.11
N GLU A 77 -6.13 19.38 20.82
CA GLU A 77 -5.25 18.70 21.77
C GLU A 77 -4.56 17.46 21.18
N LEU A 78 -4.89 17.06 19.94
CA LEU A 78 -4.39 15.81 19.36
C LEU A 78 -3.27 15.98 18.34
N PHE A 79 -2.36 15.01 18.37
CA PHE A 79 -1.32 14.79 17.37
C PHE A 79 -1.54 13.42 16.74
N VAL A 80 -1.30 13.30 15.43
CA VAL A 80 -1.30 12.00 14.77
C VAL A 80 -0.01 11.29 15.18
N GLU A 81 -0.13 10.20 15.93
CA GLU A 81 1.02 9.42 16.42
C GLU A 81 1.57 8.51 15.30
N PHE A 82 0.66 7.95 14.50
CA PHE A 82 1.00 7.01 13.44
C PHE A 82 -0.10 6.95 12.40
N THR A 83 0.31 6.88 11.13
CA THR A 83 -0.55 6.62 9.97
C THR A 83 -0.03 5.41 9.20
N GLY A 84 -0.90 4.43 8.93
CA GLY A 84 -0.52 3.27 8.13
C GLY A 84 -1.66 2.65 7.34
N LEU A 85 -1.35 2.21 6.13
CA LEU A 85 -2.21 1.30 5.36
C LEU A 85 -1.79 -0.13 5.69
N ILE A 86 -2.73 -0.92 6.20
CA ILE A 86 -2.48 -2.26 6.73
C ILE A 86 -3.40 -3.24 6.02
N SER A 87 -2.84 -4.33 5.51
CA SER A 87 -3.61 -5.47 5.02
C SER A 87 -3.42 -6.70 5.88
N TRP A 88 -4.52 -7.42 6.08
CA TRP A 88 -4.58 -8.70 6.76
C TRP A 88 -4.94 -9.73 5.69
N CYS A 89 -3.98 -10.55 5.31
CA CYS A 89 -4.18 -11.61 4.33
C CYS A 89 -4.78 -12.86 5.00
N LYS A 90 -5.12 -13.87 4.19
CA LYS A 90 -5.61 -15.16 4.69
C LYS A 90 -4.73 -15.73 5.80
N GLY A 91 -5.36 -16.16 6.89
CA GLY A 91 -4.71 -16.66 8.10
C GLY A 91 -4.22 -15.57 9.07
N ALA A 92 -4.35 -14.28 8.74
CA ALA A 92 -4.00 -13.20 9.67
C ALA A 92 -5.11 -13.01 10.72
N SER A 93 -4.73 -12.86 11.99
CA SER A 93 -5.62 -12.57 13.11
C SER A 93 -4.90 -11.85 14.25
N ILE A 94 -5.65 -11.24 15.16
CA ILE A 94 -5.10 -10.67 16.40
C ILE A 94 -6.09 -10.88 17.55
N GLY A 95 -5.58 -11.46 18.64
CA GLY A 95 -6.36 -11.69 19.85
C GLY A 95 -6.71 -10.40 20.59
N TRP A 96 -7.42 -10.56 21.71
CA TRP A 96 -7.86 -9.45 22.56
C TRP A 96 -6.71 -8.58 23.04
N HIS A 97 -6.80 -7.27 22.78
CA HIS A 97 -5.83 -6.27 23.21
C HIS A 97 -6.47 -4.88 23.28
N SER A 98 -5.86 -3.97 24.03
CA SER A 98 -5.99 -2.52 23.83
C SER A 98 -4.80 -2.00 23.03
N ASP A 99 -4.96 -0.85 22.38
CA ASP A 99 -3.91 -0.24 21.57
C ASP A 99 -2.77 0.36 22.41
N ASP A 100 -3.01 0.62 23.69
CA ASP A 100 -2.05 1.12 24.68
C ASP A 100 -1.35 0.00 25.49
N ASN A 101 -1.50 -1.28 25.10
CA ASN A 101 -1.18 -2.42 25.97
C ASN A 101 0.31 -2.69 26.26
N ARG A 102 1.23 -1.90 25.69
CA ARG A 102 2.69 -2.02 25.86
C ARG A 102 3.30 -0.66 26.17
N ASP A 103 4.42 -0.64 26.89
CA ASP A 103 5.07 0.60 27.33
C ASP A 103 5.33 1.60 26.21
N TYR A 104 5.79 1.12 25.04
CA TYR A 104 6.06 1.97 23.87
C TYR A 104 4.80 2.39 23.07
N LEU A 105 3.62 1.98 23.52
CA LEU A 105 2.31 2.31 22.94
C LEU A 105 1.43 3.12 23.91
N LYS A 106 1.89 3.33 25.16
CA LYS A 106 1.11 3.97 26.24
C LYS A 106 0.69 5.40 25.95
N GLN A 107 1.37 6.06 25.01
CA GLN A 107 1.05 7.41 24.54
C GLN A 107 -0.24 7.49 23.72
N ARG A 108 -0.83 6.36 23.29
CA ARG A 108 -2.01 6.37 22.43
C ARG A 108 -3.26 6.64 23.26
N ASP A 109 -3.98 7.70 22.91
CA ASP A 109 -5.24 8.08 23.54
C ASP A 109 -6.45 7.55 22.74
N PHE A 110 -6.36 7.64 21.42
CA PHE A 110 -7.46 7.31 20.50
C PHE A 110 -6.96 6.57 19.27
N ALA A 111 -7.87 5.82 18.65
CA ALA A 111 -7.64 5.11 17.40
C ALA A 111 -8.78 5.38 16.42
N ALA A 112 -8.45 5.42 15.13
CA ALA A 112 -9.39 5.43 14.03
C ALA A 112 -9.00 4.35 13.02
N VAL A 113 -9.96 3.49 12.66
CA VAL A 113 -9.78 2.44 11.65
C VAL A 113 -10.78 2.69 10.52
N CYS A 114 -10.27 3.04 9.35
CA CYS A 114 -11.05 3.21 8.13
C CYS A 114 -10.95 1.95 7.28
N TYR A 115 -12.09 1.37 6.89
CA TYR A 115 -12.14 0.19 6.05
C TYR A 115 -12.08 0.59 4.57
N LEU A 116 -11.15 -0.01 3.82
CA LEU A 116 -10.95 0.31 2.40
C LEU A 116 -11.65 -0.68 1.47
N ASN A 117 -12.01 -1.85 1.99
CA ASN A 117 -12.75 -2.87 1.29
C ASN A 117 -13.75 -3.58 2.23
N SER A 118 -14.64 -4.39 1.69
CA SER A 118 -15.84 -4.85 2.41
C SER A 118 -15.84 -6.35 2.70
N TYR A 119 -16.30 -6.69 3.90
CA TYR A 119 -16.56 -8.06 4.33
C TYR A 119 -17.69 -8.70 3.49
N GLY A 120 -17.52 -9.97 3.11
CA GLY A 120 -18.46 -10.72 2.26
C GLY A 120 -18.49 -10.27 0.79
N VAL A 121 -17.60 -9.35 0.40
CA VAL A 121 -17.43 -8.87 -0.98
C VAL A 121 -16.00 -9.05 -1.43
N ASP A 122 -15.05 -8.49 -0.68
CA ASP A 122 -13.62 -8.48 -1.04
C ASP A 122 -12.81 -9.49 -0.20
N PHE A 123 -13.31 -9.84 0.99
CA PHE A 123 -12.70 -10.82 1.90
C PHE A 123 -13.74 -11.44 2.84
N ASP A 124 -13.42 -12.61 3.41
CA ASP A 124 -14.20 -13.31 4.44
C ASP A 124 -13.39 -13.49 5.72
N GLY A 125 -14.07 -13.72 6.84
CA GLY A 125 -13.47 -13.67 8.18
C GLY A 125 -13.09 -12.23 8.55
N GLY A 126 -12.03 -12.02 9.33
CA GLY A 126 -11.45 -10.68 9.54
C GLY A 126 -12.37 -9.66 10.24
N LEU A 127 -13.41 -10.11 10.94
CA LEU A 127 -14.35 -9.26 11.66
C LEU A 127 -13.67 -8.58 12.84
N PHE A 128 -14.01 -7.32 13.08
CA PHE A 128 -13.47 -6.52 14.18
C PHE A 128 -14.41 -6.61 15.38
N HIS A 129 -13.91 -7.12 16.51
CA HIS A 129 -14.72 -7.36 17.70
C HIS A 129 -14.27 -6.48 18.85
N PHE A 130 -15.21 -5.99 19.64
CA PHE A 130 -14.97 -5.42 20.94
C PHE A 130 -15.43 -6.39 22.03
N GLN A 131 -14.67 -6.48 23.12
CA GLN A 131 -14.96 -7.41 24.20
C GLN A 131 -16.23 -7.04 24.97
N ASP A 132 -16.44 -5.73 25.17
CA ASP A 132 -17.54 -5.16 25.94
C ASP A 132 -18.19 -3.99 25.20
N GLY A 133 -19.44 -3.64 25.53
CA GLY A 133 -20.14 -2.48 24.94
C GLY A 133 -20.60 -2.67 23.49
N GLU A 134 -21.34 -1.70 22.97
CA GLU A 134 -21.90 -1.72 21.61
C GLU A 134 -21.23 -0.69 20.67
N PRO A 135 -21.03 -1.03 19.38
CA PRO A 135 -21.25 -2.35 18.80
C PRO A 135 -20.21 -3.36 19.31
N SER A 136 -20.64 -4.59 19.57
CA SER A 136 -19.73 -5.69 19.97
C SER A 136 -18.96 -6.29 18.79
N THR A 137 -19.50 -6.20 17.57
CA THR A 137 -18.83 -6.61 16.33
C THR A 137 -19.09 -5.59 15.24
N VAL A 138 -18.05 -5.25 14.50
CA VAL A 138 -18.08 -4.39 13.33
C VAL A 138 -17.70 -5.22 12.12
N ALA A 139 -18.65 -5.39 11.20
CA ALA A 139 -18.39 -5.92 9.87
C ALA A 139 -17.85 -4.78 8.99
N PRO A 140 -16.61 -4.89 8.46
CA PRO A 140 -16.02 -3.87 7.60
C PRO A 140 -16.83 -3.60 6.33
N ILE A 141 -17.09 -2.32 6.06
CA ILE A 141 -17.71 -1.84 4.83
C ILE A 141 -16.81 -0.72 4.29
N ALA A 142 -16.45 -0.79 3.01
CA ALA A 142 -15.59 0.19 2.38
C ALA A 142 -16.12 1.63 2.60
N GLY A 143 -15.26 2.50 3.11
CA GLY A 143 -15.56 3.90 3.40
C GLY A 143 -16.01 4.19 4.83
N ASP A 144 -16.39 3.15 5.59
CA ASP A 144 -16.77 3.32 7.00
C ASP A 144 -15.55 3.44 7.91
N VAL A 145 -15.74 4.13 9.03
CA VAL A 145 -14.71 4.35 10.06
C VAL A 145 -15.27 4.00 11.43
N ILE A 146 -14.46 3.31 12.24
CA ILE A 146 -14.68 3.17 13.68
C ILE A 146 -13.61 3.96 14.43
N ILE A 147 -14.04 4.78 15.38
CA ILE A 147 -13.21 5.59 16.27
C ILE A 147 -13.47 5.14 17.71
N TYR A 148 -12.43 4.97 18.51
CA TYR A 148 -12.51 4.49 19.90
C TYR A 148 -11.30 4.93 20.74
N THR A 149 -11.40 4.84 22.07
CA THR A 149 -10.24 5.09 22.96
C THR A 149 -9.24 3.95 22.85
N ALA A 150 -7.95 4.26 22.86
CA ALA A 150 -6.90 3.25 22.70
C ALA A 150 -6.70 2.34 23.94
N ASP A 151 -7.31 2.69 25.08
CA ASP A 151 -7.12 2.03 26.36
C ASP A 151 -8.00 0.80 26.59
N ASN A 152 -7.92 0.22 27.79
CA ASN A 152 -8.65 -0.98 28.20
C ASN A 152 -10.18 -0.83 28.23
N ARG A 153 -10.72 0.37 28.01
CA ARG A 153 -12.16 0.55 27.77
C ARG A 153 -12.58 0.03 26.40
N ASN A 154 -11.66 -0.19 25.47
CA ASN A 154 -11.99 -0.71 24.15
C ASN A 154 -11.05 -1.86 23.77
N ILE A 155 -11.00 -2.88 24.63
CA ILE A 155 -10.34 -4.14 24.29
C ILE A 155 -11.02 -4.75 23.07
N HIS A 156 -10.23 -5.06 22.05
CA HIS A 156 -10.71 -5.51 20.76
C HIS A 156 -9.83 -6.60 20.15
N SER A 157 -10.35 -7.25 19.11
CA SER A 157 -9.67 -8.32 18.37
C SER A 157 -10.09 -8.28 16.90
N VAL A 158 -9.31 -8.95 16.05
CA VAL A 158 -9.70 -9.24 14.66
C VAL A 158 -9.68 -10.75 14.48
N SER A 159 -10.84 -11.32 14.13
CA SER A 159 -10.93 -12.74 13.80
C SER A 159 -10.08 -13.07 12.58
N GLU A 160 -9.75 -14.35 12.41
CA GLU A 160 -8.93 -14.78 11.28
C GLU A 160 -9.59 -14.43 9.94
N VAL A 161 -8.81 -13.86 9.03
CA VAL A 161 -9.21 -13.69 7.63
C VAL A 161 -9.17 -15.07 6.97
N SER A 162 -10.33 -15.57 6.54
CA SER A 162 -10.42 -16.91 5.94
C SER A 162 -10.16 -16.90 4.44
N GLU A 163 -10.52 -15.81 3.75
CA GLU A 163 -10.32 -15.62 2.31
C GLU A 163 -10.10 -14.13 2.00
N GLY A 164 -9.33 -13.84 0.95
CA GLY A 164 -9.06 -12.48 0.49
C GLY A 164 -8.05 -11.69 1.35
N GLU A 165 -8.04 -10.37 1.14
CA GLU A 165 -7.12 -9.42 1.77
C GLU A 165 -7.93 -8.29 2.40
N ARG A 166 -8.01 -8.18 3.73
CA ARG A 166 -8.72 -7.10 4.44
C ARG A 166 -7.83 -5.88 4.58
N ILE A 167 -8.23 -4.73 4.04
CA ILE A 167 -7.37 -3.53 3.96
C ILE A 167 -7.98 -2.37 4.73
N THR A 168 -7.15 -1.74 5.57
CA THR A 168 -7.53 -0.60 6.41
C THR A 168 -6.51 0.52 6.35
N LEU A 169 -6.98 1.75 6.45
CA LEU A 169 -6.18 2.88 6.91
C LEU A 169 -6.35 2.99 8.44
N THR A 170 -5.26 2.93 9.19
CA THR A 170 -5.27 3.02 10.65
C THR A 170 -4.51 4.26 11.10
N LEU A 171 -5.13 5.04 11.97
CA LEU A 171 -4.51 6.17 12.65
C LEU A 171 -4.58 5.96 14.17
N TRP A 172 -3.48 6.27 14.84
CA TRP A 172 -3.46 6.46 16.28
C TRP A 172 -3.17 7.91 16.61
N PHE A 173 -3.78 8.40 17.69
CA PHE A 173 -3.66 9.77 18.14
C PHE A 173 -3.10 9.81 19.56
N SER A 174 -2.31 10.83 19.84
CA SER A 174 -1.76 11.12 21.16
C SER A 174 -2.02 12.56 21.54
N ARG A 175 -2.17 12.82 22.82
CA ARG A 175 -2.15 14.17 23.42
C ARG A 175 -0.73 14.64 23.75
N ASP A 176 0.26 13.76 23.62
CA ASP A 176 1.66 14.08 23.82
C ASP A 176 2.32 14.47 22.50
N ALA A 177 2.62 15.76 22.36
CA ALA A 177 3.27 16.34 21.18
C ALA A 177 4.64 15.70 20.83
N SER A 178 5.32 15.05 21.79
CA SER A 178 6.59 14.36 21.50
C SER A 178 6.43 13.14 20.60
N HIS A 179 5.19 12.67 20.44
CA HIS A 179 4.83 11.53 19.61
C HIS A 179 4.28 11.91 18.23
N ASP A 180 4.25 13.20 17.89
CA ASP A 180 3.76 13.68 16.59
C ASP A 180 4.54 13.06 15.41
N GLU A 181 3.82 12.40 14.51
CA GLU A 181 4.34 11.81 13.28
C GLU A 181 4.80 12.89 12.29
N ASP A 182 4.13 14.04 12.24
CA ASP A 182 4.42 15.09 11.26
C ASP A 182 5.84 15.62 11.41
N ALA A 183 6.30 15.83 12.65
CA ALA A 183 7.66 16.28 12.93
C ALA A 183 8.71 15.32 12.34
N LYS A 184 8.48 14.01 12.44
CA LYS A 184 9.39 12.98 11.89
C LYS A 184 9.33 12.95 10.37
N LEU A 185 8.14 13.03 9.79
CA LEU A 185 7.94 13.03 8.33
C LEU A 185 8.58 14.28 7.69
N LEU A 186 8.37 15.46 8.25
CA LEU A 186 8.92 16.71 7.72
C LEU A 186 10.45 16.73 7.73
N LYS A 187 11.05 16.11 8.76
CA LYS A 187 12.50 15.90 8.79
C LYS A 187 12.95 15.02 7.63
N SER A 188 12.37 13.83 7.47
CA SER A 188 12.71 12.90 6.39
C SER A 188 12.47 13.47 5.00
N LEU A 189 11.35 14.17 4.79
CA LEU A 189 11.06 14.86 3.53
C LEU A 189 12.12 15.92 3.22
N SER A 190 12.54 16.68 4.23
CA SER A 190 13.53 17.73 4.02
C SER A 190 14.87 17.19 3.59
N ASP A 191 15.32 16.09 4.17
CA ASP A 191 16.56 15.42 3.77
C ASP A 191 16.48 14.91 2.31
N CYS A 192 15.34 14.37 1.88
CA CYS A 192 15.12 13.91 0.51
C CYS A 192 15.10 15.06 -0.52
N PHE A 193 14.32 16.12 -0.28
CA PHE A 193 14.16 17.22 -1.25
C PHE A 193 15.39 18.13 -1.38
N LEU A 194 16.34 18.10 -0.43
CA LEU A 194 17.63 18.78 -0.59
C LEU A 194 18.53 18.14 -1.67
N SER A 195 18.24 16.89 -2.05
CA SER A 195 19.13 16.07 -2.88
C SER A 195 18.72 15.93 -4.35
N SER A 196 17.52 16.36 -4.76
CA SER A 196 17.11 16.27 -6.17
C SER A 196 16.26 17.47 -6.63
N PRO A 197 16.63 18.11 -7.76
CA PRO A 197 15.79 19.10 -8.41
C PRO A 197 14.50 18.44 -8.95
N THR A 198 13.34 18.89 -8.48
CA THR A 198 12.03 18.45 -8.97
C THR A 198 11.73 19.08 -10.32
N HIS A 199 12.32 18.52 -11.39
CA HIS A 199 12.15 19.00 -12.76
C HIS A 199 11.66 17.93 -13.76
N SER A 200 11.60 16.64 -13.39
CA SER A 200 11.06 15.59 -14.26
C SER A 200 10.51 14.36 -13.50
N ILE A 201 9.72 13.53 -14.19
CA ILE A 201 9.21 12.25 -13.66
C ILE A 201 10.33 11.30 -13.21
N ALA A 202 11.52 11.40 -13.81
CA ALA A 202 12.66 10.56 -13.44
C ALA A 202 13.10 10.79 -11.99
N SER A 203 12.82 11.98 -11.43
CA SER A 203 13.14 12.31 -10.03
C SER A 203 12.22 11.65 -9.01
N CYS A 204 11.07 11.11 -9.43
CA CYS A 204 10.08 10.49 -8.54
C CYS A 204 9.82 9.00 -8.84
N LEU A 205 10.67 8.38 -9.65
CA LEU A 205 10.59 6.94 -9.85
C LEU A 205 10.95 6.22 -8.54
N PRO A 206 10.19 5.16 -8.18
CA PRO A 206 10.38 4.49 -6.90
C PRO A 206 11.73 3.78 -6.85
N VAL A 207 12.28 3.63 -5.65
CA VAL A 207 13.51 2.86 -5.39
C VAL A 207 13.26 1.82 -4.31
N LEU A 208 13.85 0.64 -4.47
CA LEU A 208 13.70 -0.43 -3.49
C LEU A 208 14.49 -0.13 -2.22
N ALA A 209 13.80 -0.25 -1.09
CA ALA A 209 14.40 -0.45 0.22
C ALA A 209 15.22 -1.77 0.30
N SER A 210 15.55 -2.20 1.52
CA SER A 210 16.23 -3.47 1.72
C SER A 210 15.35 -4.65 1.31
N ASN A 211 15.92 -5.63 0.61
CA ASN A 211 15.16 -6.74 0.00
C ASN A 211 14.42 -7.60 1.03
N ASN A 212 14.95 -7.69 2.25
CA ASN A 212 14.31 -8.42 3.34
C ASN A 212 12.94 -7.82 3.74
N MET A 213 12.67 -6.55 3.43
CA MET A 213 11.36 -5.93 3.69
C MET A 213 10.26 -6.46 2.79
N TYR A 214 10.60 -7.08 1.66
CA TYR A 214 9.65 -7.56 0.66
C TYR A 214 9.54 -9.09 0.62
N TRP A 215 10.35 -9.81 1.40
CA TRP A 215 10.31 -11.28 1.39
C TRP A 215 9.40 -11.82 2.47
N PHE A 216 8.40 -12.60 2.04
CA PHE A 216 7.43 -13.25 2.90
C PHE A 216 7.64 -14.78 2.89
N PRO A 217 7.63 -15.47 4.05
CA PRO A 217 7.46 -14.93 5.39
C PRO A 217 8.76 -14.27 5.91
N PRO A 218 8.68 -13.31 6.85
CA PRO A 218 9.83 -12.50 7.27
C PRO A 218 10.95 -13.32 7.91
N GLU A 219 10.65 -14.47 8.49
CA GLU A 219 11.63 -15.41 9.06
C GLU A 219 12.58 -15.96 8.00
N GLU A 220 12.12 -16.06 6.75
CA GLU A 220 12.86 -16.56 5.60
C GLU A 220 13.63 -15.47 4.85
N ALA A 221 13.44 -14.19 5.23
CA ALA A 221 13.98 -13.03 4.52
C ALA A 221 15.51 -12.90 4.55
N SER A 222 16.21 -13.77 5.28
CA SER A 222 17.68 -13.87 5.28
C SER A 222 18.23 -15.05 4.46
N ARG A 223 17.40 -16.07 4.21
CA ARG A 223 17.80 -17.35 3.59
C ARG A 223 17.18 -17.56 2.22
N PHE A 224 15.99 -17.02 1.98
CA PHE A 224 15.26 -17.14 0.73
C PHE A 224 15.02 -18.61 0.30
N GLN A 225 14.88 -19.52 1.28
CA GLN A 225 14.73 -20.96 1.03
C GLN A 225 13.27 -21.32 0.73
N SER A 226 12.33 -20.64 1.38
CA SER A 226 10.90 -20.76 1.13
C SER A 226 10.23 -19.38 1.09
N GLY A 227 8.97 -19.35 0.66
CA GLY A 227 8.19 -18.11 0.54
C GLY A 227 8.32 -17.43 -0.82
N PHE A 228 8.19 -16.10 -0.82
CA PHE A 228 8.20 -15.30 -2.05
C PHE A 228 8.50 -13.83 -1.80
N ASP A 229 8.92 -13.13 -2.86
CA ASP A 229 8.94 -11.67 -2.92
C ASP A 229 7.51 -11.14 -3.17
N ILE A 230 7.02 -10.27 -2.29
CA ILE A 230 5.63 -9.78 -2.35
C ILE A 230 5.34 -8.95 -3.61
N CYS A 231 6.33 -8.25 -4.16
CA CYS A 231 6.13 -7.46 -5.38
C CYS A 231 5.96 -8.40 -6.59
N SER A 232 6.82 -9.42 -6.69
CA SER A 232 6.73 -10.45 -7.72
C SER A 232 5.44 -11.26 -7.58
N ALA A 233 5.01 -11.56 -6.36
CA ALA A 233 3.77 -12.30 -6.10
C ALA A 233 2.53 -11.51 -6.54
N ARG A 234 2.47 -10.21 -6.24
CA ARG A 234 1.37 -9.35 -6.68
C ARG A 234 1.32 -9.23 -8.21
N LEU A 235 2.46 -9.09 -8.88
CA LEU A 235 2.52 -9.12 -10.36
C LEU A 235 2.00 -10.45 -10.91
N HIS A 236 2.43 -11.57 -10.33
CA HIS A 236 2.03 -12.92 -10.78
C HIS A 236 0.52 -13.16 -10.64
N VAL A 237 -0.08 -12.79 -9.51
CA VAL A 237 -1.54 -12.91 -9.31
C VAL A 237 -2.31 -12.08 -10.35
N LEU A 238 -1.74 -10.96 -10.79
CA LEU A 238 -2.27 -10.10 -11.84
C LEU A 238 -1.90 -10.55 -13.27
N ARG A 239 -1.29 -11.72 -13.41
CA ARG A 239 -0.88 -12.35 -14.69
C ARG A 239 0.26 -11.63 -15.42
N PHE A 240 1.12 -10.95 -14.67
CA PHE A 240 2.37 -10.38 -15.18
C PHE A 240 3.57 -11.17 -14.64
N ASP A 241 4.48 -11.51 -15.55
CA ASP A 241 5.77 -12.10 -15.24
C ASP A 241 6.89 -11.09 -15.49
N ILE A 242 8.04 -11.28 -14.82
CA ILE A 242 9.20 -10.38 -14.91
C ILE A 242 10.21 -10.95 -15.92
N SER A 243 10.70 -10.09 -16.80
CA SER A 243 11.76 -10.39 -17.76
C SER A 243 12.90 -9.40 -17.62
N THR A 244 14.13 -9.88 -17.60
CA THR A 244 15.35 -9.06 -17.50
C THR A 244 16.24 -9.24 -18.74
N THR A 245 17.04 -8.24 -19.06
CA THR A 245 18.03 -8.31 -20.15
C THR A 245 19.28 -9.09 -19.73
N GLU A 246 19.62 -9.08 -18.44
CA GLU A 246 20.80 -9.78 -17.92
C GLU A 246 20.77 -11.31 -18.14
N GLU A 247 21.95 -11.89 -18.37
CA GLU A 247 22.16 -13.33 -18.55
C GLU A 247 22.33 -14.10 -17.23
N CYS A 248 22.42 -13.40 -16.10
CA CYS A 248 22.78 -13.95 -14.78
C CYS A 248 21.91 -15.11 -14.26
N CYS A 249 20.69 -15.30 -14.79
CA CYS A 249 19.75 -16.30 -14.26
C CYS A 249 20.15 -17.76 -14.56
N LEU A 250 21.12 -18.01 -15.44
CA LEU A 250 21.41 -19.35 -15.95
C LEU A 250 22.73 -19.96 -15.44
N SER A 251 23.60 -19.20 -14.76
CA SER A 251 25.01 -19.61 -14.60
C SER A 251 25.67 -19.47 -13.22
N ALA A 252 24.94 -19.17 -12.12
CA ALA A 252 25.58 -19.04 -10.80
C ALA A 252 24.82 -19.72 -9.64
N PRO A 253 25.53 -20.33 -8.66
CA PRO A 253 24.92 -20.94 -7.50
C PRO A 253 24.23 -19.89 -6.60
N VAL A 254 23.08 -20.32 -6.10
CA VAL A 254 22.09 -19.67 -5.22
C VAL A 254 22.71 -18.75 -4.15
N SER A 255 23.01 -17.53 -4.55
CA SER A 255 23.24 -16.39 -3.66
C SER A 255 22.18 -15.34 -3.96
N ALA A 256 21.90 -14.43 -3.02
CA ALA A 256 20.89 -13.37 -3.13
C ALA A 256 21.10 -12.37 -4.31
N ASN A 257 21.99 -12.66 -5.25
CA ASN A 257 22.24 -11.88 -6.47
C ASN A 257 20.98 -11.74 -7.34
N PHE A 258 20.06 -12.71 -7.35
CA PHE A 258 18.81 -12.58 -8.11
C PHE A 258 17.93 -11.42 -7.62
N LEU A 259 18.04 -11.02 -6.35
CA LEU A 259 17.30 -9.88 -5.81
C LEU A 259 17.90 -8.53 -6.24
N LYS A 260 19.14 -8.51 -6.74
CA LYS A 260 19.71 -7.30 -7.36
C LYS A 260 18.97 -6.98 -8.66
N LEU A 261 18.56 -8.01 -9.41
CA LEU A 261 17.79 -7.84 -10.65
C LEU A 261 16.47 -7.10 -10.44
N LEU A 262 15.89 -7.17 -9.23
CA LEU A 262 14.69 -6.43 -8.90
C LEU A 262 14.90 -4.91 -8.79
N LYS A 263 16.15 -4.47 -8.63
CA LYS A 263 16.56 -3.06 -8.52
C LYS A 263 17.02 -2.49 -9.86
N GLU A 264 17.29 -3.35 -10.83
CA GLU A 264 17.75 -3.00 -12.17
C GLU A 264 16.56 -2.84 -13.14
N PRO A 265 16.79 -2.19 -14.30
CA PRO A 265 15.78 -2.08 -15.34
C PRO A 265 15.26 -3.44 -15.80
N LEU A 266 13.93 -3.55 -15.92
CA LEU A 266 13.24 -4.78 -16.27
C LEU A 266 12.03 -4.54 -17.17
N TYR A 267 11.52 -5.62 -17.72
CA TYR A 267 10.34 -5.65 -18.59
C TYR A 267 9.29 -6.57 -18.00
N LEU A 268 8.04 -6.35 -18.38
CA LEU A 268 6.93 -7.22 -18.03
C LEU A 268 6.56 -8.11 -19.22
N ALA A 269 6.16 -9.34 -18.91
CA ALA A 269 5.56 -10.27 -19.84
C ALA A 269 4.13 -10.61 -19.42
N CYS A 270 3.21 -10.68 -20.38
CA CYS A 270 1.82 -11.06 -20.15
C CYS A 270 1.32 -11.91 -21.32
N GLY A 271 0.62 -13.01 -21.04
CA GLY A 271 0.00 -13.84 -22.09
C GLY A 271 0.98 -14.42 -23.13
N GLY A 272 2.26 -14.59 -22.78
CA GLY A 272 3.29 -15.09 -23.71
C GLY A 272 3.93 -14.02 -24.59
N GLU A 273 3.66 -12.74 -24.31
CA GLU A 273 4.19 -11.58 -25.02
C GLU A 273 4.99 -10.70 -24.06
N LEU A 274 6.08 -10.11 -24.56
CA LEU A 274 6.90 -9.14 -23.84
C LEU A 274 6.39 -7.73 -24.12
N LEU A 275 6.17 -6.94 -23.08
CA LEU A 275 5.90 -5.51 -23.21
C LEU A 275 7.22 -4.77 -23.43
N THR A 276 7.30 -3.90 -24.45
CA THR A 276 8.54 -3.16 -24.74
C THR A 276 8.78 -1.97 -23.81
N CYS A 277 7.84 -1.66 -22.92
CA CYS A 277 8.04 -0.62 -21.91
C CYS A 277 9.06 -1.12 -20.87
N GLU A 278 10.14 -0.37 -20.71
CA GLU A 278 11.14 -0.61 -19.68
C GLU A 278 10.70 0.05 -18.37
N PHE A 279 10.79 -0.68 -17.28
CA PHE A 279 10.58 -0.16 -15.93
C PHE A 279 11.91 -0.13 -15.19
N VAL A 280 12.21 0.99 -14.52
CA VAL A 280 13.48 1.14 -13.80
C VAL A 280 13.74 0.10 -12.70
N ASN A 281 12.69 -0.53 -12.16
CA ASN A 281 12.76 -1.63 -11.18
C ASN A 281 11.37 -2.25 -10.96
N ILE A 282 11.30 -3.25 -10.08
CA ILE A 282 10.04 -3.98 -9.79
C ILE A 282 8.96 -3.11 -9.14
N LEU A 283 9.33 -2.13 -8.30
CA LEU A 283 8.34 -1.26 -7.65
C LEU A 283 7.68 -0.33 -8.66
N HIS A 284 8.44 0.21 -9.61
CA HIS A 284 7.91 1.00 -10.70
C HIS A 284 6.92 0.18 -11.54
N ALA A 285 7.30 -1.05 -11.91
CA ALA A 285 6.44 -1.96 -12.64
C ALA A 285 5.14 -2.28 -11.87
N LEU A 286 5.26 -2.57 -10.57
CA LEU A 286 4.12 -2.88 -9.71
C LEU A 286 3.18 -1.69 -9.56
N GLN A 287 3.70 -0.48 -9.33
CA GLN A 287 2.89 0.75 -9.24
C GLN A 287 2.07 0.96 -10.50
N VAL A 288 2.69 0.86 -11.69
CA VAL A 288 1.97 1.02 -12.97
C VAL A 288 0.92 -0.07 -13.18
N VAL A 289 1.25 -1.33 -12.88
CA VAL A 289 0.29 -2.45 -13.01
C VAL A 289 -0.88 -2.30 -12.05
N GLN A 290 -0.66 -1.94 -10.78
CA GLN A 290 -1.75 -1.70 -9.84
C GLN A 290 -2.61 -0.51 -10.26
N PHE A 291 -1.99 0.56 -10.78
CA PHE A 291 -2.72 1.70 -11.34
C PHE A 291 -3.59 1.31 -12.55
N TYR A 292 -3.13 0.38 -13.40
CA TYR A 292 -3.94 -0.19 -14.48
C TYR A 292 -5.22 -0.88 -13.97
N TYR A 293 -5.12 -1.65 -12.89
CA TYR A 293 -6.30 -2.30 -12.30
C TYR A 293 -7.23 -1.32 -11.56
N TRP A 294 -6.72 -0.16 -11.14
CA TRP A 294 -7.56 0.90 -10.56
C TRP A 294 -8.24 1.77 -11.63
N LYS A 295 -7.46 2.41 -12.52
CA LYS A 295 -7.94 3.38 -13.51
C LYS A 295 -8.15 2.78 -14.90
N GLY A 296 -7.24 1.93 -15.36
CA GLY A 296 -7.22 1.41 -16.72
C GLY A 296 -8.44 0.56 -17.11
N LEU A 297 -9.01 -0.18 -16.15
CA LEU A 297 -10.21 -0.97 -16.40
C LEU A 297 -11.49 -0.12 -16.51
N GLN A 298 -11.45 1.17 -16.19
CA GLN A 298 -12.60 2.08 -16.32
C GLN A 298 -12.64 2.79 -17.66
N LEU A 299 -11.56 2.73 -18.45
CA LEU A 299 -11.45 3.39 -19.76
C LEU A 299 -12.33 2.68 -20.79
N GLU A 300 -13.21 3.43 -21.44
CA GLU A 300 -14.04 2.89 -22.52
C GLU A 300 -13.22 2.79 -23.83
N PRO A 301 -13.46 1.79 -24.70
CA PRO A 301 -12.71 1.61 -25.95
C PRO A 301 -12.70 2.84 -26.87
N ALA A 302 -13.71 3.71 -26.76
CA ALA A 302 -13.83 4.96 -27.52
C ALA A 302 -12.87 6.07 -27.05
N GLU A 303 -12.38 6.00 -25.81
CA GLU A 303 -11.44 6.95 -25.19
C GLU A 303 -9.99 6.59 -25.51
N LEU A 304 -9.73 5.34 -25.92
CA LEU A 304 -8.42 4.82 -26.31
C LEU A 304 -7.99 5.30 -27.71
N LYS A 305 -7.76 6.60 -27.86
CA LYS A 305 -7.14 7.21 -29.04
C LYS A 305 -5.63 7.38 -28.82
N GLY A 306 -4.90 6.27 -28.81
CA GLY A 306 -3.45 6.27 -28.62
C GLY A 306 -2.76 5.07 -29.25
N PRO A 307 -1.42 5.10 -29.39
CA PRO A 307 -0.66 3.95 -29.84
C PRO A 307 -0.79 2.81 -28.81
N SER A 308 -0.98 1.58 -29.30
CA SER A 308 -0.84 0.39 -28.46
C SER A 308 0.59 0.25 -27.99
N ILE A 309 0.80 -0.27 -26.78
CA ILE A 309 2.14 -0.70 -26.35
C ILE A 309 2.68 -1.71 -27.36
N ASN A 310 3.92 -1.50 -27.78
CA ASN A 310 4.59 -2.45 -28.64
C ASN A 310 4.84 -3.73 -27.85
N ILE A 311 4.65 -4.85 -28.53
CA ILE A 311 4.86 -6.18 -27.96
C ILE A 311 5.78 -6.98 -28.85
N LEU A 312 6.54 -7.88 -28.23
CA LEU A 312 7.38 -8.84 -28.93
C LEU A 312 6.98 -10.25 -28.50
N PRO A 313 6.79 -11.21 -29.42
CA PRO A 313 6.65 -12.60 -29.05
C PRO A 313 7.86 -13.06 -28.23
N LEU A 314 7.61 -13.71 -27.09
CA LEU A 314 8.71 -14.23 -26.28
C LEU A 314 9.44 -15.34 -27.02
N SER A 315 10.75 -15.16 -27.21
CA SER A 315 11.67 -16.22 -27.61
C SER A 315 11.71 -17.34 -26.56
N GLU A 316 12.14 -18.54 -26.96
CA GLU A 316 12.26 -19.68 -26.04
C GLU A 316 13.22 -19.38 -24.87
N LEU A 317 14.35 -18.72 -25.16
CA LEU A 317 15.30 -18.29 -24.14
C LEU A 317 14.66 -17.33 -23.12
N GLN A 318 13.86 -16.38 -23.57
CA GLN A 318 13.15 -15.45 -22.67
C GLN A 318 12.12 -16.19 -21.80
N ARG A 319 11.37 -17.15 -22.36
CA ARG A 319 10.43 -17.98 -21.58
C ARG A 319 11.15 -18.79 -20.49
N GLN A 320 12.30 -19.35 -20.81
CA GLN A 320 13.13 -20.08 -19.85
C GLN A 320 13.66 -19.15 -18.73
N LYS A 321 14.14 -17.95 -19.08
CA LYS A 321 14.59 -16.95 -18.10
C LYS A 321 13.45 -16.52 -17.17
N ILE A 322 12.28 -16.20 -17.72
CA ILE A 322 11.09 -15.85 -16.96
C ILE A 322 10.72 -16.99 -15.99
N SER A 323 10.69 -18.23 -16.49
CA SER A 323 10.38 -19.40 -15.65
C SER A 323 11.40 -19.60 -14.52
N CYS A 324 12.69 -19.37 -14.78
CA CYS A 324 13.74 -19.45 -13.77
C CYS A 324 13.57 -18.36 -12.70
N LEU A 325 13.40 -17.10 -13.12
CA LEU A 325 13.15 -15.97 -12.22
C LEU A 325 11.93 -16.19 -11.36
N LYS A 326 10.84 -16.67 -11.97
CA LYS A 326 9.61 -17.02 -11.26
C LYS A 326 9.84 -18.06 -10.18
N ALA A 327 10.57 -19.13 -10.47
CA ALA A 327 10.91 -20.17 -9.49
C ALA A 327 11.87 -19.67 -8.39
N LEU A 328 12.64 -18.60 -8.65
CA LEU A 328 13.50 -17.97 -7.64
C LEU A 328 12.73 -17.01 -6.73
N LEU A 329 11.84 -16.19 -7.31
CA LEU A 329 11.08 -15.15 -6.61
C LEU A 329 9.79 -15.69 -5.96
N LEU A 330 9.21 -16.76 -6.51
CA LEU A 330 8.01 -17.44 -6.03
C LEU A 330 8.36 -18.90 -5.74
N LYS A 331 9.01 -19.17 -4.60
CA LYS A 331 9.36 -20.55 -4.20
C LYS A 331 8.10 -21.38 -3.99
N ASP A 332 7.05 -20.74 -3.50
CA ASP A 332 5.73 -21.33 -3.31
C ASP A 332 4.65 -20.46 -3.99
N VAL A 333 4.32 -20.82 -5.24
CA VAL A 333 3.31 -20.12 -6.05
C VAL A 333 1.91 -20.30 -5.46
N GLN A 334 1.61 -21.48 -4.91
CA GLN A 334 0.29 -21.75 -4.33
C GLN A 334 0.08 -20.93 -3.06
N LEU A 335 1.11 -20.79 -2.23
CA LEU A 335 1.08 -19.91 -1.07
C LEU A 335 0.83 -18.46 -1.48
N ALA A 336 1.54 -17.95 -2.50
CA ALA A 336 1.34 -16.58 -2.99
C ALA A 336 -0.10 -16.33 -3.48
N GLU A 337 -0.64 -17.25 -4.30
CA GLU A 337 -2.01 -17.17 -4.82
C GLU A 337 -3.08 -17.30 -3.71
N THR A 338 -2.82 -18.14 -2.72
CA THR A 338 -3.74 -18.37 -1.60
C THR A 338 -3.73 -17.21 -0.61
N LEU A 339 -2.55 -16.64 -0.32
CA LEU A 339 -2.38 -15.56 0.65
C LEU A 339 -2.94 -14.24 0.13
N LEU A 340 -2.59 -13.87 -1.10
CA LEU A 340 -3.04 -12.62 -1.73
C LEU A 340 -4.48 -12.71 -2.26
N GLY A 341 -5.04 -13.92 -2.27
CA GLY A 341 -6.31 -14.24 -2.89
C GLY A 341 -6.20 -14.36 -4.40
N GLN A 342 -6.95 -15.30 -4.99
CA GLN A 342 -7.25 -15.19 -6.42
C GLN A 342 -8.15 -13.97 -6.59
N THR A 343 -7.93 -13.16 -7.62
CA THR A 343 -8.87 -12.12 -8.03
C THR A 343 -10.19 -12.82 -8.38
N THR A 344 -11.11 -12.98 -7.42
CA THR A 344 -12.41 -13.64 -7.62
C THR A 344 -13.51 -12.62 -7.95
N GLY A 345 -13.19 -11.33 -7.90
CA GLY A 345 -14.07 -10.24 -8.33
C GLY A 345 -14.21 -10.15 -9.86
N LYS A 346 -15.28 -9.49 -10.32
CA LYS A 346 -15.63 -9.25 -11.75
C LYS A 346 -14.47 -8.67 -12.60
N SER A 347 -13.46 -8.06 -11.98
CA SER A 347 -12.26 -7.53 -12.65
C SER A 347 -11.31 -8.62 -13.16
N SER A 348 -11.39 -9.85 -12.63
CA SER A 348 -10.55 -11.00 -13.03
C SER A 348 -10.85 -11.57 -14.42
N GLN A 349 -12.01 -11.23 -14.97
CA GLN A 349 -12.47 -11.75 -16.26
C GLN A 349 -12.12 -10.85 -17.44
N ARG A 350 -11.57 -9.65 -17.21
CA ARG A 350 -11.13 -8.79 -18.31
C ARG A 350 -9.73 -9.21 -18.76
N SER A 351 -9.64 -9.66 -20.01
CA SER A 351 -8.37 -9.87 -20.70
C SER A 351 -7.54 -8.59 -20.68
N PHE A 352 -6.23 -8.71 -20.49
CA PHE A 352 -5.28 -7.61 -20.59
C PHE A 352 -5.48 -6.80 -21.88
N ASP A 353 -5.80 -5.51 -21.75
CA ASP A 353 -5.96 -4.59 -22.87
C ASP A 353 -4.69 -3.75 -23.05
N ARG A 354 -4.00 -4.01 -24.16
CA ARG A 354 -2.71 -3.37 -24.51
C ARG A 354 -2.83 -1.87 -24.77
N ARG A 355 -3.96 -1.40 -25.31
CA ARG A 355 -4.18 0.03 -25.57
C ARG A 355 -4.47 0.74 -24.27
N ALA A 356 -5.31 0.14 -23.43
CA ALA A 356 -5.59 0.67 -22.09
C ALA A 356 -4.32 0.71 -21.23
N PHE A 357 -3.46 -0.32 -21.28
CA PHE A 357 -2.20 -0.33 -20.53
C PHE A 357 -1.24 0.77 -20.99
N SER A 358 -1.14 1.02 -22.30
CA SER A 358 -0.33 2.13 -22.86
C SER A 358 -0.80 3.50 -22.36
N ALA A 359 -2.11 3.76 -22.43
CA ALA A 359 -2.69 4.99 -21.93
C ALA A 359 -2.45 5.14 -20.42
N VAL A 360 -2.58 4.05 -19.67
CA VAL A 360 -2.35 4.02 -18.23
C VAL A 360 -0.93 4.41 -17.83
N VAL A 361 0.10 4.01 -18.59
CA VAL A 361 1.48 4.43 -18.27
C VAL A 361 1.56 5.97 -18.23
N SER A 362 1.02 6.65 -19.24
CA SER A 362 0.99 8.11 -19.29
C SER A 362 0.07 8.73 -18.23
N GLU A 363 -1.06 8.10 -17.92
CA GLU A 363 -1.94 8.58 -16.84
C GLU A 363 -1.31 8.42 -15.45
N TRP A 364 -0.59 7.34 -15.21
CA TRP A 364 0.17 7.12 -13.98
C TRP A 364 1.27 8.17 -13.83
N GLU A 365 2.00 8.49 -14.91
CA GLU A 365 2.98 9.57 -14.91
C GLU A 365 2.34 10.93 -14.57
N ALA A 366 1.20 11.24 -15.19
CA ALA A 366 0.46 12.47 -14.93
C ALA A 366 -0.06 12.55 -13.49
N TYR A 367 -0.58 11.44 -12.96
CA TYR A 367 -1.02 11.30 -11.57
C TYR A 367 0.13 11.55 -10.59
N THR A 368 1.25 10.86 -10.78
CA THR A 368 2.45 10.98 -9.97
C THR A 368 3.02 12.40 -9.99
N PHE A 369 3.10 13.01 -11.17
CA PHE A 369 3.59 14.37 -11.31
C PHE A 369 2.67 15.41 -10.66
N ARG A 370 1.35 15.22 -10.75
CA ARG A 370 0.38 16.09 -10.08
C ARG A 370 0.57 16.07 -8.56
N LEU A 371 0.62 14.88 -7.96
CA LEU A 371 0.81 14.74 -6.51
C LEU A 371 2.17 15.30 -6.06
N LEU A 372 3.23 15.07 -6.84
CA LEU A 372 4.54 15.65 -6.55
C LEU A 372 4.48 17.18 -6.54
N LYS A 373 3.82 17.78 -7.54
CA LYS A 373 3.66 19.24 -7.60
C LYS A 373 2.90 19.76 -6.38
N GLU A 374 1.79 19.15 -6.02
CA GLU A 374 1.01 19.51 -4.83
C GLU A 374 1.85 19.42 -3.55
N MET A 375 2.63 18.34 -3.40
CA MET A 375 3.52 18.14 -2.26
C MET A 375 4.61 19.21 -2.18
N VAL A 376 5.29 19.49 -3.29
CA VAL A 376 6.36 20.50 -3.37
C VAL A 376 5.83 21.89 -3.05
N MET A 377 4.63 22.23 -3.53
CA MET A 377 3.98 23.51 -3.23
C MET A 377 3.57 23.62 -1.76
N SER A 378 3.19 22.50 -1.12
CA SER A 378 2.77 22.47 0.29
C SER A 378 3.94 22.48 1.27
N LEU A 379 5.10 21.94 0.86
CA LEU A 379 6.26 21.71 1.75
C LEU A 379 6.77 22.98 2.47
N PRO A 380 6.89 24.17 1.85
CA PRO A 380 7.27 25.38 2.57
C PRO A 380 6.28 25.74 3.69
N CYS A 381 4.98 25.60 3.42
CA CYS A 381 3.92 25.88 4.38
C CYS A 381 3.96 24.88 5.54
N TRP A 382 4.13 23.58 5.24
CA TRP A 382 4.26 22.55 6.26
C TRP A 382 5.48 22.75 7.15
N ARG A 383 6.62 23.13 6.58
CA ARG A 383 7.82 23.47 7.35
C ARG A 383 7.62 24.69 8.24
N ALA A 384 6.95 25.73 7.75
CA ALA A 384 6.71 26.93 8.54
C ALA A 384 5.84 26.64 9.78
N HIS A 385 4.87 25.74 9.66
CA HIS A 385 3.92 25.40 10.73
C HIS A 385 4.27 24.11 11.49
N GLN A 386 5.32 23.39 11.09
CA GLN A 386 5.73 22.10 11.65
C GLN A 386 4.60 21.05 11.66
N SER A 387 3.71 21.08 10.67
CA SER A 387 2.58 20.14 10.54
C SER A 387 2.23 19.90 9.06
N ILE A 388 1.66 18.74 8.75
CA ILE A 388 1.23 18.32 7.41
C ILE A 388 -0.29 18.42 7.33
N PHE A 389 -0.76 19.33 6.47
CA PHE A 389 -2.17 19.68 6.33
C PHE A 389 -2.50 20.09 4.89
N THR A 390 -3.77 20.22 4.54
CA THR A 390 -4.18 20.64 3.20
C THR A 390 -3.88 22.13 3.03
N ALA A 391 -2.77 22.44 2.39
CA ALA A 391 -2.44 23.80 1.98
C ALA A 391 -3.30 24.15 0.75
N PHE A 392 -4.52 24.64 0.96
CA PHE A 392 -5.25 25.31 -0.11
C PHE A 392 -4.39 26.45 -0.63
N ASN A 393 -4.40 26.69 -1.95
CA ASN A 393 -3.77 27.86 -2.57
C ASN A 393 -4.17 29.12 -1.80
N LEU A 394 -3.31 29.56 -0.88
CA LEU A 394 -3.27 30.92 -0.37
C LEU A 394 -2.67 31.76 -1.50
N GLU A 395 -3.41 31.91 -2.60
CA GLU A 395 -3.20 32.97 -3.58
C GLU A 395 -4.03 34.19 -3.22
#